data_AF-A0A367XRA4-F1
#
_entry.id   AF-A0A367XRA4-F1
#
_cell.length_a   1.000
_cell.length_b   1.000
_cell.length_c   1.000
_cell.angle_alpha   90.00
_cell.angle_beta   90.00
_cell.angle_gamma   90.00
#
_symmetry.space_group_name_H-M   'P 1'
#
loop_
_entity.id
_entity.type
_entity.pdbx_description
1 polymer ?
#
loop_
_entity_poly.entity_id
_entity_poly.type
_entity_poly.pdbx_seq_one_letter_code
_entity_poly.pdbx_strand_id
1 'polypeptide(L)'
;MTKTISLYQSFFRTTPPMRVLNIVSLISCASLFPLFWSFDYSDKVTISEEPNRLLKLAPAQYQLASENDILELKRKGVNFMDITGSLDGFDISNDEDFVAIQQAHTETPVTVYSYPTTISYADEVKSIIDGISIGRMRKKLTKFSSFFTRYYKTTYGVDSADWLFSQIEAIAAPVKDKVTVTKFAHDGWDQYSIIARIHGQVDDKVVVGAHQDSINLKLPMTLRAPGADDDGSGSITILEAYTLLVEQIQRGKFTPYNTLEFHWYSAEEVGLLGSQDVFNHYAAVNATVLGMLQQDMTGYTRGTLESGREIHFGMATDFVSPELTKFVELIIESYTDIPYRTGNFGYAASDHGSANKNGFPSAFMMEALPQSLETKDNWGHSERDTMDLIDFNHVRDHTKVSIGYAYELSLARNLY
;
A
#
# COMPACT_ATOMS: atom_id res chain seq x y z
N MET A 1 -37.29 13.59 -54.55
CA MET A 1 -38.48 14.33 -54.99
C MET A 1 -39.24 13.48 -55.99
N THR A 2 -40.51 13.16 -55.65
CA THR A 2 -41.64 12.71 -56.53
C THR A 2 -41.42 11.46 -57.42
N LYS A 3 -42.27 10.43 -57.46
CA LYS A 3 -43.70 10.31 -57.09
C LYS A 3 -44.06 8.81 -57.01
N THR A 4 -44.87 8.46 -56.01
CA THR A 4 -45.53 7.17 -55.79
C THR A 4 -46.92 7.15 -56.46
N ILE A 5 -47.60 5.99 -56.42
CA ILE A 5 -49.06 5.68 -56.57
C ILE A 5 -49.38 5.03 -57.94
N SER A 6 -50.02 3.86 -58.08
CA SER A 6 -51.25 3.28 -57.48
C SER A 6 -51.20 1.73 -57.59
N LEU A 7 -51.56 0.86 -56.63
CA LEU A 7 -52.82 0.59 -55.89
C LEU A 7 -53.93 -0.13 -56.68
N TYR A 8 -54.55 -1.12 -56.01
CA TYR A 8 -55.77 -1.93 -56.29
C TYR A 8 -55.56 -3.25 -57.08
N GLN A 9 -56.12 -4.44 -56.73
CA GLN A 9 -57.31 -4.78 -55.93
C GLN A 9 -57.34 -6.30 -55.61
N SER A 10 -57.75 -6.70 -54.40
CA SER A 10 -58.14 -8.07 -54.04
C SER A 10 -59.61 -8.35 -54.43
N PHE A 11 -60.06 -9.62 -54.56
CA PHE A 11 -61.31 -10.11 -53.90
C PHE A 11 -61.56 -11.64 -54.06
N PHE A 12 -61.75 -12.33 -52.92
CA PHE A 12 -62.77 -13.36 -52.54
C PHE A 12 -62.87 -14.70 -53.32
N ARG A 13 -63.28 -15.86 -52.79
CA ARG A 13 -63.58 -16.50 -51.48
C ARG A 13 -64.03 -17.94 -51.83
N THR A 14 -63.77 -18.95 -51.00
CA THR A 14 -64.74 -19.98 -50.56
C THR A 14 -64.10 -20.92 -49.52
N THR A 15 -64.86 -21.27 -48.48
CA THR A 15 -64.54 -22.08 -47.28
C THR A 15 -65.67 -23.13 -47.09
N PRO A 16 -65.72 -23.95 -46.01
CA PRO A 16 -64.99 -25.18 -45.64
C PRO A 16 -65.97 -26.40 -45.48
N PRO A 17 -65.66 -27.52 -44.76
CA PRO A 17 -65.93 -27.54 -43.30
C PRO A 17 -64.97 -28.37 -42.39
N MET A 18 -64.85 -27.88 -41.14
CA MET A 18 -64.84 -28.51 -39.78
C MET A 18 -64.14 -29.86 -39.50
N ARG A 19 -63.58 -30.16 -38.31
CA ARG A 19 -63.09 -29.49 -37.07
C ARG A 19 -63.00 -30.63 -36.02
N VAL A 20 -61.88 -30.81 -35.32
CA VAL A 20 -61.74 -31.07 -33.85
C VAL A 20 -60.24 -30.84 -33.55
N LEU A 21 -59.77 -29.65 -33.17
CA LEU A 21 -59.77 -29.01 -31.84
C LEU A 21 -59.22 -29.87 -30.69
N ASN A 22 -57.95 -29.66 -30.35
CA ASN A 22 -57.53 -29.31 -29.00
C ASN A 22 -56.25 -28.45 -29.07
N ILE A 23 -56.41 -27.19 -28.66
CA ILE A 23 -55.42 -26.13 -28.37
C ILE A 23 -55.29 -26.17 -26.83
N VAL A 24 -54.23 -25.87 -26.09
CA VAL A 24 -53.22 -24.79 -26.08
C VAL A 24 -52.14 -25.26 -25.07
N SER A 25 -50.82 -25.05 -25.22
CA SER A 25 -50.02 -23.85 -24.84
C SER A 25 -48.71 -24.43 -24.24
N LEU A 26 -47.48 -23.93 -24.37
CA LEU A 26 -46.87 -22.68 -24.81
C LEU A 26 -45.35 -22.97 -24.98
N ILE A 27 -44.76 -22.60 -26.14
CA ILE A 27 -43.51 -21.82 -26.32
C ILE A 27 -42.35 -22.09 -25.30
N SER A 28 -41.09 -22.42 -25.61
CA SER A 28 -40.21 -22.15 -26.78
C SER A 28 -38.87 -22.90 -26.67
N CYS A 29 -38.26 -23.18 -27.83
CA CYS A 29 -36.82 -23.25 -28.17
C CYS A 29 -35.82 -23.80 -27.13
N ALA A 30 -35.28 -25.00 -27.32
CA ALA A 30 -34.15 -25.31 -28.21
C ALA A 30 -32.87 -24.49 -27.92
N SER A 31 -31.89 -25.10 -27.24
CA SER A 31 -30.66 -25.56 -27.88
C SER A 31 -29.63 -26.05 -26.85
N LEU A 32 -28.88 -27.06 -27.29
CA LEU A 32 -27.87 -27.84 -26.60
C LEU A 32 -26.72 -26.98 -26.03
N PHE A 33 -26.45 -27.12 -24.73
CA PHE A 33 -25.15 -26.75 -24.14
C PHE A 33 -24.22 -27.97 -24.16
N PRO A 34 -22.95 -27.84 -24.57
CA PRO A 34 -21.97 -28.91 -24.42
C PRO A 34 -21.59 -29.06 -22.94
N LEU A 35 -21.25 -30.30 -22.57
CA LEU A 35 -20.76 -30.68 -21.24
C LEU A 35 -19.67 -29.73 -20.77
N PHE A 36 -20.00 -28.90 -19.77
CA PHE A 36 -18.99 -28.32 -18.90
C PHE A 36 -18.44 -29.45 -18.04
N TRP A 37 -17.12 -29.64 -18.14
CA TRP A 37 -16.37 -30.31 -17.10
C TRP A 37 -16.65 -29.57 -15.80
N SER A 38 -17.28 -30.25 -14.85
CA SER A 38 -17.31 -29.83 -13.46
C SER A 38 -15.86 -29.81 -12.95
N PHE A 39 -15.23 -28.64 -13.02
CA PHE A 39 -14.11 -28.34 -12.15
C PHE A 39 -14.67 -28.34 -10.72
N ASP A 40 -14.37 -29.40 -9.99
CA ASP A 40 -14.62 -29.50 -8.56
C ASP A 40 -13.65 -28.54 -7.86
N TYR A 41 -14.01 -27.25 -7.82
CA TYR A 41 -13.31 -26.26 -6.99
C TYR A 41 -13.80 -26.42 -5.56
N SER A 42 -13.34 -27.50 -4.94
CA SER A 42 -13.46 -27.75 -3.50
C SER A 42 -12.10 -27.79 -2.83
N ASP A 43 -11.20 -26.89 -3.25
CA ASP A 43 -10.25 -26.34 -2.27
C ASP A 43 -11.09 -25.50 -1.32
N LYS A 44 -11.57 -26.13 -0.25
CA LYS A 44 -12.06 -25.42 0.93
C LYS A 44 -10.92 -24.50 1.36
N VAL A 45 -11.02 -23.22 1.02
CA VAL A 45 -10.27 -22.16 1.69
C VAL A 45 -10.67 -22.26 3.15
N THR A 46 -9.88 -23.00 3.91
CA THR A 46 -10.16 -23.27 5.32
C THR A 46 -9.52 -22.12 6.06
N ILE A 47 -10.27 -21.05 6.27
CA ILE A 47 -9.86 -19.97 7.18
C ILE A 47 -9.87 -20.60 8.57
N SER A 48 -8.75 -20.52 9.29
CA SER A 48 -8.68 -21.06 10.65
C SER A 48 -9.66 -20.30 11.55
N GLU A 49 -10.50 -21.05 12.28
CA GLU A 49 -11.37 -20.53 13.35
C GLU A 49 -10.67 -20.58 14.72
N GLU A 50 -9.55 -21.31 14.83
CA GLU A 50 -8.79 -21.41 16.08
C GLU A 50 -7.96 -20.12 16.28
N PRO A 51 -8.05 -19.48 17.47
CA PRO A 51 -7.31 -18.27 17.76
C PRO A 51 -5.83 -18.61 18.00
N ASN A 52 -5.02 -18.38 16.99
CA ASN A 52 -3.57 -18.64 17.01
C ASN A 52 -2.74 -17.38 16.74
N ARG A 53 -3.36 -16.20 16.80
CA ARG A 53 -2.71 -14.90 16.59
C ARG A 53 -2.90 -14.03 17.82
N LEU A 54 -1.85 -13.31 18.22
CA LEU A 54 -1.92 -12.27 19.22
C LEU A 54 -1.90 -10.90 18.55
N LEU A 55 -3.01 -10.19 18.63
CA LEU A 55 -3.16 -8.84 18.11
C LEU A 55 -2.96 -7.82 19.23
N LYS A 56 -2.23 -6.75 18.91
CA LYS A 56 -2.20 -5.52 19.71
C LYS A 56 -3.07 -4.49 19.00
N LEU A 57 -4.14 -4.05 19.66
CA LEU A 57 -5.16 -3.12 19.14
C LEU A 57 -4.90 -1.68 19.60
N ALA A 58 -4.14 -1.51 20.68
CA ALA A 58 -3.70 -0.24 21.25
C ALA A 58 -2.47 -0.49 22.17
N PRO A 59 -1.76 0.53 22.69
CA PRO A 59 -0.57 0.36 23.53
C PRO A 59 -0.68 -0.65 24.67
N ALA A 60 -1.87 -0.80 25.27
CA ALA A 60 -2.14 -1.73 26.36
C ALA A 60 -3.37 -2.63 26.09
N GLN A 61 -3.75 -2.84 24.82
CA GLN A 61 -4.92 -3.65 24.47
C GLN A 61 -4.53 -4.80 23.55
N TYR A 62 -4.80 -6.02 24.00
CA TYR A 62 -4.38 -7.26 23.36
C TYR A 62 -5.57 -8.18 23.16
N GLN A 63 -5.60 -8.90 22.05
CA GLN A 63 -6.66 -9.83 21.71
C GLN A 63 -6.08 -11.06 21.03
N LEU A 64 -6.46 -12.25 21.50
CA LEU A 64 -6.27 -13.47 20.72
C LEU A 64 -7.28 -13.50 19.57
N ALA A 65 -6.81 -13.85 18.38
CA ALA A 65 -7.60 -13.80 17.16
C ALA A 65 -7.32 -15.01 16.28
N SER A 66 -8.36 -15.49 15.63
CA SER A 66 -8.27 -16.37 14.46
C SER A 66 -8.00 -15.57 13.19
N GLU A 67 -7.75 -16.24 12.07
CA GLU A 67 -7.66 -15.56 10.76
C GLU A 67 -9.00 -14.89 10.37
N ASN A 68 -10.13 -15.47 10.80
CA ASN A 68 -11.44 -14.89 10.54
C ASN A 68 -11.67 -13.62 11.39
N ASP A 69 -11.25 -13.61 12.65
CA ASP A 69 -11.31 -12.42 13.52
C ASP A 69 -10.50 -11.26 12.97
N ILE A 70 -9.30 -11.53 12.43
CA ILE A 70 -8.45 -10.55 11.74
C ILE A 70 -9.22 -9.87 10.60
N LEU A 71 -9.89 -10.65 9.75
CA LEU A 71 -10.67 -10.11 8.64
C LEU A 71 -11.91 -9.36 9.13
N GLU A 72 -12.55 -9.81 10.20
CA GLU A 72 -13.68 -9.11 10.79
C GLU A 72 -13.28 -7.75 11.38
N LEU A 73 -12.13 -7.68 12.07
CA LEU A 73 -11.57 -6.42 12.59
C LEU A 73 -11.25 -5.44 11.46
N LYS A 74 -10.54 -5.88 10.41
CA LYS A 74 -10.26 -5.04 9.23
C LYS A 74 -11.54 -4.56 8.54
N ARG A 75 -12.57 -5.42 8.41
CA ARG A 75 -13.90 -5.02 7.86
C ARG A 75 -14.61 -3.97 8.72
N LYS A 76 -14.34 -3.94 10.03
CA LYS A 76 -14.84 -2.92 10.96
C LYS A 76 -13.98 -1.66 11.00
N GLY A 77 -12.90 -1.60 10.21
CA GLY A 77 -11.94 -0.48 10.24
C GLY A 77 -11.12 -0.45 11.52
N VAL A 78 -10.95 -1.58 12.21
CA VAL A 78 -10.12 -1.68 13.41
C VAL A 78 -8.72 -2.07 12.99
N ASN A 79 -7.78 -1.15 13.22
CA ASN A 79 -6.36 -1.37 12.98
C ASN A 79 -5.71 -2.12 14.16
N PHE A 80 -4.68 -2.89 13.85
CA PHE A 80 -3.92 -3.67 14.83
C PHE A 80 -2.53 -4.00 14.29
N MET A 81 -1.62 -4.28 15.21
CA MET A 81 -0.39 -5.01 14.91
C MET A 81 -0.61 -6.46 15.26
N ASP A 82 -0.26 -7.36 14.36
CA ASP A 82 -0.15 -8.76 14.72
C ASP A 82 1.25 -9.02 15.26
N ILE A 83 1.33 -9.29 16.56
CA ILE A 83 2.59 -9.43 17.28
C ILE A 83 2.94 -10.88 17.58
N THR A 84 2.25 -11.84 16.96
CA THR A 84 2.42 -13.28 17.20
C THR A 84 3.88 -13.71 17.06
N GLY A 85 4.56 -13.25 16.00
CA GLY A 85 5.96 -13.57 15.73
C GLY A 85 6.99 -12.80 16.60
N SER A 86 6.53 -11.84 17.41
CA SER A 86 7.41 -11.03 18.27
C SER A 86 7.52 -11.56 19.72
N LEU A 87 6.93 -12.72 19.99
CA LEU A 87 6.84 -13.32 21.33
C LEU A 87 7.89 -14.41 21.50
N ASP A 88 9.16 -14.02 21.66
CA ASP A 88 10.21 -14.98 21.99
C ASP A 88 9.93 -15.61 23.37
N GLY A 89 9.60 -16.91 23.38
CA GLY A 89 9.49 -17.71 24.59
C GLY A 89 8.15 -17.68 25.31
N PHE A 90 7.10 -17.10 24.72
CA PHE A 90 5.74 -17.16 25.27
C PHE A 90 4.85 -18.09 24.44
N ASP A 91 4.09 -18.95 25.13
CA ASP A 91 3.05 -19.75 24.51
C ASP A 91 1.70 -19.04 24.67
N ILE A 92 1.19 -18.45 23.59
CA ILE A 92 -0.10 -17.72 23.63
C ILE A 92 -1.31 -18.63 23.92
N SER A 93 -1.13 -19.97 23.88
CA SER A 93 -2.15 -20.92 24.31
C SER A 93 -2.18 -21.13 25.84
N ASN A 94 -1.21 -20.55 26.56
CA ASN A 94 -1.12 -20.56 28.01
C ASN A 94 -1.63 -19.23 28.61
N ASP A 95 -2.64 -19.32 29.48
CA ASP A 95 -3.24 -18.16 30.16
C ASP A 95 -2.23 -17.35 31.01
N GLU A 96 -1.24 -18.01 31.63
CA GLU A 96 -0.23 -17.33 32.45
C GLU A 96 0.70 -16.47 31.58
N ASP A 97 1.11 -16.98 30.42
CA ASP A 97 1.95 -16.28 29.45
C ASP A 97 1.19 -15.11 28.82
N PHE A 98 -0.09 -15.29 28.50
CA PHE A 98 -0.94 -14.21 28.01
C PHE A 98 -1.08 -13.07 29.02
N VAL A 99 -1.30 -13.39 30.30
CA VAL A 99 -1.34 -12.39 31.37
C VAL A 99 0.03 -11.73 31.56
N ALA A 100 1.13 -12.47 31.43
CA ALA A 100 2.48 -11.91 31.51
C ALA A 100 2.74 -10.90 30.37
N ILE A 101 2.32 -11.20 29.13
CA ILE A 101 2.40 -10.28 27.99
C ILE A 101 1.57 -9.02 28.26
N GLN A 102 0.39 -9.18 28.86
CA GLN A 102 -0.46 -8.06 29.27
C GLN A 102 0.13 -7.22 30.41
N GLN A 103 1.05 -7.77 31.20
CA GLN A 103 1.66 -7.05 32.33
C GLN A 103 3.03 -6.46 31.98
N ALA A 104 3.74 -7.05 31.02
CA ALA A 104 5.06 -6.62 30.56
C ALA A 104 5.07 -5.34 29.72
N HIS A 105 3.94 -4.60 29.66
CA HIS A 105 3.74 -3.39 28.85
C HIS A 105 4.82 -2.31 29.06
N THR A 106 5.91 -2.42 28.31
CA THR A 106 6.90 -1.37 28.16
C THR A 106 7.00 -1.02 26.70
N GLU A 107 6.49 0.16 26.34
CA GLU A 107 6.78 0.75 25.04
C GLU A 107 8.27 1.08 24.97
N THR A 108 8.92 0.72 23.87
CA THR A 108 10.32 1.09 23.63
C THR A 108 10.40 2.61 23.43
N PRO A 109 11.20 3.34 24.22
CA PRO A 109 11.38 4.76 24.01
C PRO A 109 11.93 5.04 22.60
N VAL A 110 11.28 5.95 21.88
CA VAL A 110 11.74 6.36 20.56
C VAL A 110 12.94 7.29 20.71
N THR A 111 14.01 7.00 19.97
CA THR A 111 15.21 7.84 19.95
C THR A 111 14.89 9.23 19.40
N VAL A 112 15.47 10.29 19.94
CA VAL A 112 15.25 11.67 19.45
C VAL A 112 16.53 12.18 18.81
N TYR A 113 16.43 12.62 17.56
CA TYR A 113 17.53 13.23 16.80
C TYR A 113 17.29 14.73 16.56
N SER A 114 18.38 15.46 16.31
CA SER A 114 18.38 16.88 15.97
C SER A 114 18.23 17.06 14.45
N TYR A 115 17.00 16.99 13.93
CA TYR A 115 16.76 17.17 12.50
C TYR A 115 17.03 18.60 12.02
N PRO A 116 17.36 18.79 10.72
CA PRO A 116 17.52 20.11 10.14
C PRO A 116 16.28 20.97 10.31
N THR A 117 16.46 22.24 10.66
CA THR A 117 15.39 23.24 10.75
C THR A 117 15.36 24.19 9.54
N THR A 118 16.28 23.99 8.60
CA THR A 118 16.37 24.72 7.33
C THR A 118 16.82 23.77 6.22
N ILE A 119 16.38 24.04 5.00
CA ILE A 119 16.79 23.31 3.81
C ILE A 119 18.20 23.72 3.36
N SER A 120 19.03 22.73 3.03
CA SER A 120 20.43 22.97 2.63
C SER A 120 20.67 22.80 1.13
N TYR A 121 19.86 22.01 0.43
CA TYR A 121 20.06 21.58 -0.95
C TYR A 121 18.85 21.90 -1.84
N ALA A 122 18.28 23.09 -1.66
CA ALA A 122 17.05 23.49 -2.33
C ALA A 122 17.14 23.41 -3.87
N ASP A 123 18.26 23.86 -4.45
CA ASP A 123 18.44 23.91 -5.90
C ASP A 123 18.64 22.50 -6.49
N GLU A 124 19.42 21.66 -5.81
CA GLU A 124 19.62 20.26 -6.20
C GLU A 124 18.30 19.49 -6.15
N VAL A 125 17.56 19.58 -5.06
CA VAL A 125 16.28 18.87 -4.90
C VAL A 125 15.26 19.35 -5.94
N LYS A 126 15.14 20.67 -6.17
CA LYS A 126 14.25 21.20 -7.23
C LYS A 126 14.64 20.68 -8.61
N SER A 127 15.93 20.63 -8.93
CA SER A 127 16.40 20.06 -10.19
C SER A 127 16.08 18.58 -10.34
N ILE A 128 16.02 17.81 -9.25
CA ILE A 128 15.63 16.39 -9.28
C ILE A 128 14.10 16.27 -9.45
N ILE A 129 13.34 17.09 -8.75
CA ILE A 129 11.87 17.17 -8.83
C ILE A 129 11.40 17.47 -10.27
N ASP A 130 12.12 18.32 -11.00
CA ASP A 130 11.82 18.61 -12.42
C ASP A 130 11.91 17.37 -13.33
N GLY A 131 12.58 16.31 -12.87
CA GLY A 131 12.70 15.02 -13.56
C GLY A 131 11.52 14.06 -13.36
N ILE A 132 10.57 14.38 -12.46
CA ILE A 132 9.42 13.50 -12.18
C ILE A 132 8.56 13.32 -13.44
N SER A 133 8.28 12.07 -13.77
CA SER A 133 7.53 11.69 -14.97
C SER A 133 6.21 11.00 -14.61
N ILE A 134 5.11 11.76 -14.71
CA ILE A 134 3.75 11.22 -14.59
C ILE A 134 3.51 10.06 -15.56
N GLY A 135 4.07 10.13 -16.78
CA GLY A 135 3.96 9.05 -17.76
C GLY A 135 4.63 7.76 -17.30
N ARG A 136 5.81 7.84 -16.67
CA ARG A 136 6.52 6.69 -16.10
C ARG A 136 5.75 6.10 -14.93
N MET A 137 5.33 6.93 -13.98
CA MET A 137 4.53 6.52 -12.83
C MET A 137 3.24 5.82 -13.27
N ARG A 138 2.47 6.44 -14.17
CA ARG A 138 1.23 5.85 -14.71
C ARG A 138 1.46 4.51 -15.37
N LYS A 139 2.51 4.37 -16.18
CA LYS A 139 2.86 3.10 -16.84
C LYS A 139 3.18 2.01 -15.82
N LYS A 140 3.96 2.33 -14.78
CA LYS A 140 4.35 1.39 -13.73
C LYS A 140 3.14 0.98 -12.89
N LEU A 141 2.33 1.94 -12.45
CA LEU A 141 1.12 1.66 -11.67
C LEU A 141 0.08 0.85 -12.47
N THR A 142 -0.07 1.13 -13.76
CA THR A 142 -0.94 0.34 -14.64
C THR A 142 -0.54 -1.14 -14.66
N LYS A 143 0.77 -1.43 -14.68
CA LYS A 143 1.26 -2.81 -14.62
C LYS A 143 1.11 -3.39 -13.20
N PHE A 144 1.42 -2.62 -12.17
CA PHE A 144 1.38 -3.07 -10.78
C PHE A 144 -0.04 -3.36 -10.27
N SER A 145 -1.04 -2.57 -10.71
CA SER A 145 -2.45 -2.82 -10.44
C SER A 145 -3.12 -3.81 -11.40
N SER A 146 -2.37 -4.35 -12.38
CA SER A 146 -2.89 -5.36 -13.32
C SER A 146 -2.84 -6.79 -12.77
N PHE A 147 -2.04 -7.05 -11.73
CA PHE A 147 -2.08 -8.32 -11.01
C PHE A 147 -3.48 -8.53 -10.44
N PHE A 148 -3.96 -9.78 -10.40
CA PHE A 148 -5.33 -10.06 -9.96
C PHE A 148 -5.55 -9.61 -8.50
N THR A 149 -4.56 -9.86 -7.67
CA THR A 149 -4.38 -9.33 -6.31
C THR A 149 -2.87 -9.30 -6.04
N ARG A 150 -2.43 -8.53 -5.05
CA ARG A 150 -1.07 -8.60 -4.52
C ARG A 150 -1.05 -9.18 -3.09
N TYR A 151 -2.11 -9.90 -2.71
CA TYR A 151 -2.24 -10.49 -1.38
C TYR A 151 -1.09 -11.46 -1.07
N TYR A 152 -0.47 -11.29 0.10
CA TYR A 152 0.80 -11.90 0.49
C TYR A 152 0.85 -13.43 0.46
N LYS A 153 -0.29 -14.11 0.64
CA LYS A 153 -0.43 -15.58 0.60
C LYS A 153 -0.76 -16.15 -0.79
N THR A 154 -0.79 -15.32 -1.83
CA THR A 154 -1.11 -15.77 -3.20
C THR A 154 0.11 -15.80 -4.09
N THR A 155 0.07 -16.65 -5.13
CA THR A 155 1.09 -16.64 -6.19
C THR A 155 1.13 -15.30 -6.91
N TYR A 156 -0.01 -14.61 -7.07
CA TYR A 156 -0.03 -13.26 -7.65
C TYR A 156 0.73 -12.23 -6.81
N GLY A 157 0.69 -12.35 -5.47
CA GLY A 157 1.48 -11.53 -4.56
C GLY A 157 2.99 -11.74 -4.74
N VAL A 158 3.42 -12.98 -4.94
CA VAL A 158 4.81 -13.31 -5.29
C VAL A 158 5.19 -12.75 -6.66
N ASP A 159 4.35 -12.97 -7.67
CA ASP A 159 4.57 -12.47 -9.03
C ASP A 159 4.67 -10.92 -9.07
N SER A 160 3.88 -10.22 -8.25
CA SER A 160 3.95 -8.76 -8.15
C SER A 160 5.23 -8.30 -7.46
N ALA A 161 5.68 -9.00 -6.42
CA ALA A 161 6.95 -8.72 -5.74
C ALA A 161 8.16 -8.99 -6.65
N ASP A 162 8.13 -10.07 -7.44
CA ASP A 162 9.17 -10.36 -8.44
C ASP A 162 9.21 -9.30 -9.53
N TRP A 163 8.04 -8.86 -10.01
CA TRP A 163 7.97 -7.76 -10.96
C TRP A 163 8.55 -6.48 -10.38
N LEU A 164 8.14 -6.08 -9.18
CA LEU A 164 8.61 -4.84 -8.54
C LEU A 164 10.12 -4.90 -8.28
N PHE A 165 10.62 -6.01 -7.73
CA PHE A 165 12.05 -6.26 -7.54
C PHE A 165 12.84 -6.11 -8.84
N SER A 166 12.36 -6.69 -9.95
CA SER A 166 13.02 -6.54 -11.26
C SER A 166 13.07 -5.09 -11.74
N GLN A 167 12.07 -4.27 -11.41
CA GLN A 167 12.09 -2.85 -11.77
C GLN A 167 13.16 -2.11 -10.97
N ILE A 168 13.27 -2.40 -9.67
CA ILE A 168 14.23 -1.79 -8.75
C ILE A 168 15.66 -2.20 -9.13
N GLU A 169 15.91 -3.48 -9.39
CA GLU A 169 17.22 -3.96 -9.87
C GLU A 169 17.62 -3.33 -11.21
N ALA A 170 16.67 -3.18 -12.14
CA ALA A 170 16.94 -2.54 -13.42
C ALA A 170 17.34 -1.06 -13.27
N ILE A 171 16.76 -0.35 -12.30
CA ILE A 171 17.14 1.01 -11.94
C ILE A 171 18.54 1.02 -11.31
N ALA A 172 18.84 0.08 -10.41
CA ALA A 172 20.13 -0.03 -9.72
C ALA A 172 21.29 -0.46 -10.63
N ALA A 173 21.01 -1.19 -11.71
CA ALA A 173 22.01 -1.85 -12.55
C ALA A 173 23.19 -0.96 -13.00
N PRO A 174 23.00 0.33 -13.36
CA PRO A 174 24.11 1.22 -13.73
C PRO A 174 25.04 1.62 -12.57
N VAL A 175 24.62 1.42 -11.32
CA VAL A 175 25.33 1.83 -10.09
C VAL A 175 25.38 0.70 -9.06
N LYS A 176 25.43 -0.56 -9.52
CA LYS A 176 25.39 -1.76 -8.68
C LYS A 176 26.50 -1.86 -7.62
N ASP A 177 27.57 -1.09 -7.76
CA ASP A 177 28.66 -0.96 -6.78
C ASP A 177 28.29 -0.05 -5.60
N LYS A 178 27.27 0.79 -5.76
CA LYS A 178 26.78 1.76 -4.76
C LYS A 178 25.40 1.43 -4.22
N VAL A 179 24.70 0.46 -4.84
CA VAL A 179 23.33 0.09 -4.47
C VAL A 179 23.21 -1.42 -4.33
N THR A 180 22.59 -1.86 -3.23
CA THR A 180 22.22 -3.26 -2.99
C THR A 180 20.71 -3.38 -2.92
N VAL A 181 20.13 -4.32 -3.66
CA VAL A 181 18.69 -4.62 -3.62
C VAL A 181 18.52 -6.01 -3.03
N THR A 182 17.76 -6.12 -1.93
CA THR A 182 17.62 -7.36 -1.17
C THR A 182 16.16 -7.79 -1.10
N LYS A 183 15.92 -9.09 -1.27
CA LYS A 183 14.66 -9.74 -0.90
C LYS A 183 14.74 -10.12 0.58
N PHE A 184 13.95 -9.47 1.41
CA PHE A 184 13.83 -9.78 2.84
C PHE A 184 12.75 -10.84 3.00
N ALA A 185 13.15 -12.07 3.32
CA ALA A 185 12.23 -13.19 3.48
C ALA A 185 11.51 -13.11 4.83
N HIS A 186 10.31 -13.69 4.87
CA HIS A 186 9.47 -13.74 6.06
C HIS A 186 9.09 -15.18 6.38
N ASP A 187 8.88 -15.46 7.66
CA ASP A 187 8.45 -16.78 8.10
C ASP A 187 6.92 -16.89 7.96
N GLY A 188 6.47 -17.81 7.10
CA GLY A 188 5.06 -18.16 6.97
C GLY A 188 4.36 -17.69 5.68
N TRP A 189 5.04 -16.96 4.79
CA TRP A 189 4.54 -16.63 3.45
C TRP A 189 5.67 -16.35 2.44
N ASP A 190 5.37 -16.46 1.15
CA ASP A 190 6.38 -16.40 0.09
C ASP A 190 6.62 -14.98 -0.48
N GLN A 191 5.66 -14.08 -0.32
CA GLN A 191 5.84 -12.68 -0.73
C GLN A 191 6.85 -11.99 0.20
N TYR A 192 8.05 -11.72 -0.29
CA TYR A 192 9.11 -11.05 0.46
C TYR A 192 8.94 -9.52 0.45
N SER A 193 9.48 -8.84 1.47
CA SER A 193 9.70 -7.39 1.43
C SER A 193 10.94 -7.04 0.61
N ILE A 194 10.99 -5.85 0.00
CA ILE A 194 12.14 -5.41 -0.82
C ILE A 194 12.84 -4.25 -0.13
N ILE A 195 14.16 -4.33 0.01
CA ILE A 195 15.01 -3.25 0.54
C ILE A 195 16.03 -2.85 -0.52
N ALA A 196 15.90 -1.64 -1.05
CA ALA A 196 16.91 -1.03 -1.92
C ALA A 196 17.77 -0.06 -1.10
N ARG A 197 19.02 -0.46 -0.84
CA ARG A 197 19.99 0.28 -0.05
C ARG A 197 20.97 1.02 -0.95
N ILE A 198 20.98 2.34 -0.87
CA ILE A 198 22.00 3.22 -1.43
C ILE A 198 23.05 3.46 -0.34
N HIS A 199 24.27 2.95 -0.54
CA HIS A 199 25.33 3.02 0.47
C HIS A 199 25.78 4.46 0.71
N GLY A 200 25.75 4.87 1.98
CA GLY A 200 26.27 6.15 2.45
C GLY A 200 27.75 6.08 2.84
N GLN A 201 28.25 7.18 3.40
CA GLN A 201 29.56 7.22 4.08
C GLN A 201 29.50 6.53 5.45
N VAL A 202 28.32 6.51 6.07
CA VAL A 202 28.04 5.80 7.33
C VAL A 202 26.82 4.89 7.18
N ASP A 203 26.69 3.92 8.07
CA ASP A 203 25.62 2.90 8.03
C ASP A 203 24.30 3.34 8.69
N ASP A 204 24.25 4.55 9.27
CA ASP A 204 23.04 5.16 9.82
C ASP A 204 21.99 5.32 8.72
N LYS A 205 20.74 4.91 8.99
CA LYS A 205 19.72 4.70 7.94
C LYS A 205 18.69 5.80 7.88
N VAL A 206 18.46 6.33 6.69
CA VAL A 206 17.27 7.11 6.33
C VAL A 206 16.37 6.21 5.49
N VAL A 207 15.12 6.03 5.90
CA VAL A 207 14.20 5.08 5.26
C VAL A 207 13.02 5.79 4.65
N VAL A 208 12.68 5.45 3.41
CA VAL A 208 11.40 5.79 2.77
C VAL A 208 10.66 4.48 2.48
N GLY A 209 9.45 4.34 3.03
CA GLY A 209 8.68 3.11 2.97
C GLY A 209 7.31 3.27 2.30
N ALA A 210 6.82 2.16 1.78
CA ALA A 210 5.47 1.93 1.26
C ALA A 210 5.19 0.42 1.37
N HIS A 211 3.93 -0.02 1.32
CA HIS A 211 3.63 -1.46 1.24
C HIS A 211 3.30 -1.86 -0.21
N GLN A 212 3.58 -3.12 -0.55
CA GLN A 212 3.41 -3.64 -1.91
C GLN A 212 2.25 -4.62 -2.06
N ASP A 213 1.67 -5.10 -0.97
CA ASP A 213 0.52 -5.99 -1.03
C ASP A 213 -0.78 -5.24 -1.36
N SER A 214 -1.87 -6.01 -1.47
CA SER A 214 -3.22 -5.49 -1.58
C SER A 214 -4.20 -6.55 -1.10
N ILE A 215 -5.36 -6.13 -0.61
CA ILE A 215 -6.38 -7.04 -0.11
C ILE A 215 -7.76 -6.77 -0.70
N ASN A 216 -8.56 -7.82 -0.80
CA ASN A 216 -10.01 -7.70 -0.93
C ASN A 216 -10.66 -8.24 0.35
N LEU A 217 -11.20 -7.36 1.20
CA LEU A 217 -11.68 -7.78 2.52
C LEU A 217 -12.86 -8.76 2.49
N LYS A 218 -13.57 -8.89 1.36
CA LYS A 218 -14.63 -9.89 1.24
C LYS A 218 -14.04 -11.29 1.19
N LEU A 219 -13.12 -11.54 0.25
CA LEU A 219 -12.43 -12.82 0.09
C LEU A 219 -11.00 -12.58 -0.41
N PRO A 220 -10.02 -12.41 0.48
CA PRO A 220 -8.65 -12.02 0.14
C PRO A 220 -7.95 -12.92 -0.88
N MET A 221 -8.23 -14.23 -0.83
CA MET A 221 -7.58 -15.24 -1.66
C MET A 221 -8.20 -15.38 -3.07
N THR A 222 -9.44 -14.94 -3.28
CA THR A 222 -10.21 -15.31 -4.48
C THR A 222 -10.83 -14.12 -5.20
N LEU A 223 -10.99 -12.97 -4.56
CA LEU A 223 -11.48 -11.77 -5.21
C LEU A 223 -10.35 -10.84 -5.63
N ARG A 224 -10.63 -10.09 -6.69
CA ARG A 224 -9.68 -9.15 -7.27
C ARG A 224 -9.40 -8.01 -6.29
N ALA A 225 -8.13 -7.63 -6.17
CA ALA A 225 -7.68 -6.46 -5.41
C ALA A 225 -6.63 -5.71 -6.23
N PRO A 226 -7.04 -4.82 -7.16
CA PRO A 226 -6.08 -4.09 -7.97
C PRO A 226 -5.18 -3.19 -7.12
N GLY A 227 -5.65 -2.69 -5.96
CA GLY A 227 -4.83 -1.95 -5.00
C GLY A 227 -4.12 -0.77 -5.67
N ALA A 228 -4.85 0.02 -6.47
CA ALA A 228 -4.23 1.05 -7.31
C ALA A 228 -3.78 2.24 -6.46
N ASP A 229 -4.61 2.66 -5.53
CA ASP A 229 -4.24 3.68 -4.56
C ASP A 229 -3.57 3.06 -3.34
N ASP A 230 -4.13 1.96 -2.84
CA ASP A 230 -3.77 1.28 -1.60
C ASP A 230 -3.05 -0.07 -1.85
N ASP A 231 -1.73 -0.15 -1.70
CA ASP A 231 -0.78 0.98 -1.77
C ASP A 231 0.05 0.96 -3.05
N GLY A 232 -0.66 0.74 -4.17
CA GLY A 232 -0.03 0.86 -5.48
C GLY A 232 0.56 2.25 -5.70
N SER A 233 -0.12 3.29 -5.23
CA SER A 233 0.28 4.67 -5.44
C SER A 233 1.52 5.04 -4.63
N GLY A 234 1.60 4.70 -3.33
CA GLY A 234 2.77 4.93 -2.47
C GLY A 234 3.98 4.12 -2.95
N SER A 235 3.76 2.84 -3.30
CA SER A 235 4.79 2.00 -3.94
C SER A 235 5.43 2.66 -5.17
N ILE A 236 4.63 3.30 -6.03
CA ILE A 236 5.13 3.98 -7.24
C ILE A 236 5.72 5.36 -6.94
N THR A 237 5.18 6.09 -5.95
CA THR A 237 5.74 7.34 -5.43
C THR A 237 7.21 7.13 -5.02
N ILE A 238 7.48 6.12 -4.19
CA ILE A 238 8.83 5.88 -3.68
C ILE A 238 9.75 5.27 -4.76
N LEU A 239 9.20 4.50 -5.71
CA LEU A 239 9.95 3.98 -6.86
C LEU A 239 10.42 5.08 -7.82
N GLU A 240 9.60 6.11 -8.02
CA GLU A 240 9.95 7.27 -8.83
C GLU A 240 11.03 8.12 -8.15
N ALA A 241 10.89 8.36 -6.84
CA ALA A 241 11.92 9.02 -6.04
C ALA A 241 13.26 8.27 -6.11
N TYR A 242 13.23 6.95 -5.89
CA TYR A 242 14.40 6.07 -6.03
C TYR A 242 15.04 6.16 -7.42
N THR A 243 14.23 6.10 -8.49
CA THR A 243 14.70 6.23 -9.88
C THR A 243 15.52 7.50 -10.08
N LEU A 244 14.99 8.64 -9.66
CA LEU A 244 15.61 9.94 -9.90
C LEU A 244 16.87 10.15 -9.04
N LEU A 245 16.89 9.64 -7.81
CA LEU A 245 18.08 9.71 -6.96
C LEU A 245 19.20 8.81 -7.48
N VAL A 246 18.88 7.61 -7.96
CA VAL A 246 19.84 6.71 -8.61
C VAL A 246 20.42 7.34 -9.88
N GLU A 247 19.61 8.05 -10.68
CA GLU A 247 20.12 8.82 -11.83
C GLU A 247 21.16 9.88 -11.41
N GLN A 248 20.98 10.55 -10.26
CA GLN A 248 21.97 11.51 -9.77
C GLN A 248 23.26 10.83 -9.30
N ILE A 249 23.18 9.64 -8.70
CA ILE A 249 24.35 8.84 -8.31
C ILE A 249 25.13 8.40 -9.55
N GLN A 250 24.42 7.96 -10.59
CA GLN A 250 25.03 7.58 -11.86
C GLN A 250 25.76 8.76 -12.51
N ARG A 251 25.21 9.98 -12.39
CA ARG A 251 25.83 11.22 -12.87
C ARG A 251 26.94 11.75 -11.94
N GLY A 252 27.20 11.10 -10.81
CA GLY A 252 28.18 11.54 -9.82
C GLY A 252 27.80 12.83 -9.08
N LYS A 253 26.51 13.19 -9.08
CA LYS A 253 25.99 14.41 -8.45
C LYS A 253 25.44 14.20 -7.04
N PHE A 254 25.18 12.95 -6.67
CA PHE A 254 24.64 12.58 -5.37
C PHE A 254 25.42 11.40 -4.80
N THR A 255 25.80 11.50 -3.54
CA THR A 255 26.33 10.40 -2.72
C THR A 255 25.94 10.72 -1.29
N PRO A 256 25.05 9.93 -0.67
CA PRO A 256 24.53 10.29 0.63
C PRO A 256 25.60 10.13 1.72
N TYR A 257 25.47 10.89 2.80
CA TYR A 257 26.31 10.71 3.99
C TYR A 257 25.81 9.55 4.83
N ASN A 258 24.53 9.57 5.19
CA ASN A 258 23.82 8.47 5.84
C ASN A 258 23.31 7.49 4.78
N THR A 259 23.31 6.20 5.07
CA THR A 259 22.77 5.19 4.15
C THR A 259 21.28 5.44 3.90
N LEU A 260 20.88 5.50 2.64
CA LEU A 260 19.50 5.75 2.24
C LEU A 260 18.85 4.47 1.76
N GLU A 261 17.69 4.12 2.31
CA GLU A 261 16.97 2.90 1.97
C GLU A 261 15.53 3.18 1.52
N PHE A 262 15.10 2.44 0.51
CA PHE A 262 13.73 2.40 0.04
C PHE A 262 13.15 1.01 0.31
N HIS A 263 12.02 0.97 1.01
CA HIS A 263 11.41 -0.27 1.49
C HIS A 263 10.03 -0.47 0.86
N TRP A 264 9.76 -1.69 0.41
CA TRP A 264 8.43 -2.14 -0.03
C TRP A 264 8.00 -3.34 0.80
N TYR A 265 7.13 -3.13 1.77
CA TYR A 265 6.75 -4.13 2.76
C TYR A 265 5.66 -5.07 2.24
N SER A 266 5.81 -6.37 2.49
CA SER A 266 4.73 -7.35 2.28
C SER A 266 3.82 -7.43 3.50
N ALA A 267 2.56 -7.83 3.32
CA ALA A 267 1.65 -8.19 4.40
C ALA A 267 1.39 -7.06 5.43
N GLU A 268 1.30 -5.81 4.97
CA GLU A 268 0.78 -4.69 5.78
C GLU A 268 -0.66 -5.01 6.21
N GLU A 269 -1.45 -5.51 5.26
CA GLU A 269 -2.91 -5.54 5.31
C GLU A 269 -3.51 -6.50 6.33
N VAL A 270 -2.65 -7.30 6.95
CA VAL A 270 -3.00 -8.31 7.95
C VAL A 270 -2.26 -8.10 9.27
N GLY A 271 -1.82 -6.86 9.51
CA GLY A 271 -1.28 -6.43 10.80
C GLY A 271 0.21 -6.08 10.78
N LEU A 272 0.68 -5.40 9.72
CA LEU A 272 2.03 -4.86 9.60
C LEU A 272 3.15 -5.93 9.68
N LEU A 273 2.90 -7.13 9.17
CA LEU A 273 3.78 -8.28 9.41
C LEU A 273 5.17 -8.07 8.81
N GLY A 274 5.24 -7.65 7.54
CA GLY A 274 6.54 -7.50 6.86
C GLY A 274 7.39 -6.37 7.44
N SER A 275 6.80 -5.21 7.72
CA SER A 275 7.54 -4.10 8.33
C SER A 275 7.96 -4.41 9.76
N GLN A 276 7.15 -5.15 10.54
CA GLN A 276 7.56 -5.62 11.86
C GLN A 276 8.81 -6.49 11.78
N ASP A 277 8.88 -7.47 10.88
CA ASP A 277 10.08 -8.31 10.76
C ASP A 277 11.33 -7.50 10.39
N VAL A 278 11.20 -6.52 9.49
CA VAL A 278 12.32 -5.65 9.09
C VAL A 278 12.82 -4.82 10.28
N PHE A 279 11.94 -4.15 11.02
CA PHE A 279 12.35 -3.29 12.13
C PHE A 279 12.74 -4.09 13.38
N ASN A 280 12.16 -5.27 13.61
CA ASN A 280 12.62 -6.21 14.64
C ASN A 280 14.05 -6.68 14.32
N HIS A 281 14.35 -7.00 13.05
CA HIS A 281 15.71 -7.33 12.63
C HIS A 281 16.68 -6.16 12.87
N TYR A 282 16.29 -4.93 12.52
CA TYR A 282 17.10 -3.74 12.75
C TYR A 282 17.37 -3.51 14.24
N ALA A 283 16.37 -3.68 15.10
CA ALA A 283 16.55 -3.62 16.56
C ALA A 283 17.50 -4.72 17.04
N ALA A 284 17.33 -5.96 16.59
CA ALA A 284 18.15 -7.11 16.99
C ALA A 284 19.64 -6.96 16.64
N VAL A 285 19.95 -6.29 15.52
CA VAL A 285 21.35 -6.03 15.11
C VAL A 285 21.86 -4.66 15.59
N ASN A 286 21.11 -3.96 16.44
CA ASN A 286 21.43 -2.61 16.93
C ASN A 286 21.70 -1.60 15.79
N ALA A 287 20.91 -1.66 14.73
CA ALA A 287 21.03 -0.70 13.63
C ALA A 287 20.53 0.69 14.06
N THR A 288 21.21 1.74 13.58
CA THR A 288 20.74 3.12 13.70
C THR A 288 19.77 3.43 12.56
N VAL A 289 18.51 3.73 12.87
CA VAL A 289 17.54 4.33 11.95
C VAL A 289 17.32 5.77 12.39
N LEU A 290 17.75 6.71 11.56
CA LEU A 290 17.62 8.16 11.78
C LEU A 290 16.20 8.64 11.55
N GLY A 291 15.45 7.97 10.70
CA GLY A 291 14.06 8.28 10.45
C GLY A 291 13.47 7.38 9.37
N MET A 292 12.17 7.13 9.47
CA MET A 292 11.38 6.43 8.48
C MET A 292 10.19 7.30 8.05
N LEU A 293 10.08 7.60 6.76
CA LEU A 293 8.90 8.24 6.18
C LEU A 293 8.04 7.19 5.47
N GLN A 294 6.81 7.01 5.92
CA GLN A 294 5.83 6.14 5.26
C GLN A 294 5.00 6.94 4.24
N GLN A 295 4.90 6.39 3.02
CA GLN A 295 3.95 6.77 1.99
C GLN A 295 2.92 5.65 1.86
N ASP A 296 1.67 5.94 2.18
CA ASP A 296 0.56 4.99 2.04
C ASP A 296 -0.65 5.77 1.52
N MET A 297 -1.19 5.38 0.36
CA MET A 297 -2.23 6.10 -0.38
C MET A 297 -1.82 7.54 -0.72
N THR A 298 -1.49 7.78 -1.98
CA THR A 298 -0.90 9.05 -2.46
C THR A 298 -1.64 9.64 -3.66
N GLY A 299 -2.76 9.05 -4.08
CA GLY A 299 -3.33 9.27 -5.40
C GLY A 299 -4.80 9.68 -5.44
N TYR A 300 -5.60 9.46 -4.41
CA TYR A 300 -7.03 9.70 -4.40
C TYR A 300 -7.42 11.08 -3.82
N THR A 301 -7.51 12.07 -4.71
CA THR A 301 -7.95 13.44 -4.35
C THR A 301 -9.47 13.63 -4.42
N ARG A 302 -10.22 12.71 -5.05
CA ARG A 302 -11.66 12.86 -5.28
C ARG A 302 -12.44 12.94 -3.96
N GLY A 303 -12.13 12.11 -2.96
CA GLY A 303 -12.83 12.12 -1.66
C GLY A 303 -12.65 13.44 -0.92
N THR A 304 -11.44 14.01 -0.98
CA THR A 304 -11.13 15.33 -0.42
C THR A 304 -11.96 16.43 -1.07
N LEU A 305 -12.04 16.44 -2.40
CA LEU A 305 -12.82 17.42 -3.15
C LEU A 305 -14.34 17.27 -2.91
N GLU A 306 -14.85 16.04 -2.88
CA GLU A 306 -16.26 15.74 -2.57
C GLU A 306 -16.65 16.14 -1.15
N SER A 307 -15.68 16.10 -0.22
CA SER A 307 -15.82 16.57 1.16
C SER A 307 -15.75 18.10 1.29
N GLY A 308 -15.60 18.83 0.17
CA GLY A 308 -15.50 20.29 0.16
C GLY A 308 -14.19 20.83 0.74
N ARG A 309 -13.13 20.02 0.76
CA ARG A 309 -11.81 20.40 1.26
C ARG A 309 -10.86 20.64 0.09
N GLU A 310 -9.85 21.49 0.31
CA GLU A 310 -8.76 21.66 -0.64
C GLU A 310 -7.86 20.42 -0.66
N ILE A 311 -7.20 20.16 -1.79
CA ILE A 311 -6.17 19.12 -1.88
C ILE A 311 -5.03 19.49 -0.92
N HIS A 312 -4.64 18.55 -0.08
CA HIS A 312 -3.61 18.74 0.95
C HIS A 312 -2.92 17.41 1.23
N PHE A 313 -1.75 17.44 1.86
CA PHE A 313 -1.16 16.24 2.48
C PHE A 313 -1.79 16.01 3.86
N GLY A 314 -2.17 14.78 4.18
CA GLY A 314 -2.50 14.39 5.55
C GLY A 314 -1.24 13.97 6.30
N MET A 315 -0.99 14.57 7.46
CA MET A 315 0.15 14.25 8.33
C MET A 315 -0.34 13.69 9.67
N ALA A 316 0.17 12.53 10.07
CA ALA A 316 -0.17 11.93 11.36
C ALA A 316 0.44 12.71 12.54
N THR A 317 -0.29 12.77 13.65
CA THR A 317 0.19 13.35 14.93
C THR A 317 0.31 12.35 16.06
N ASP A 318 -0.25 11.16 15.89
CA ASP A 318 -0.19 10.03 16.81
C ASP A 318 0.71 8.91 16.26
N PHE A 319 1.38 8.19 17.15
CA PHE A 319 2.28 7.06 16.82
C PHE A 319 3.43 7.41 15.84
N VAL A 320 3.85 8.68 15.85
CA VAL A 320 4.96 9.24 15.06
C VAL A 320 5.92 10.03 15.95
N SER A 321 7.08 10.41 15.41
CA SER A 321 8.09 11.22 16.08
C SER A 321 7.92 12.71 15.76
N PRO A 322 7.57 13.56 16.75
CA PRO A 322 7.24 14.97 16.49
C PRO A 322 8.36 15.76 15.78
N GLU A 323 9.63 15.51 16.12
CA GLU A 323 10.77 16.20 15.52
C GLU A 323 10.98 15.79 14.07
N LEU A 324 10.75 14.51 13.72
CA LEU A 324 10.81 14.03 12.34
C LEU A 324 9.63 14.54 11.53
N THR A 325 8.42 14.55 12.10
CA THR A 325 7.23 15.10 11.46
C THR A 325 7.44 16.57 11.09
N LYS A 326 7.99 17.40 12.00
CA LYS A 326 8.33 18.80 11.69
C LYS A 326 9.34 18.96 10.56
N PHE A 327 10.30 18.04 10.48
CA PHE A 327 11.23 18.04 9.34
C PHE A 327 10.49 17.73 8.03
N VAL A 328 9.57 16.77 8.01
CA VAL A 328 8.73 16.49 6.82
C VAL A 328 7.82 17.68 6.48
N GLU A 329 7.26 18.38 7.46
CA GLU A 329 6.50 19.62 7.26
C GLU A 329 7.36 20.69 6.57
N LEU A 330 8.60 20.87 7.01
CA LEU A 330 9.58 21.76 6.36
C LEU A 330 9.86 21.36 4.90
N ILE A 331 9.98 20.07 4.61
CA ILE A 331 10.13 19.55 3.24
C ILE A 331 8.91 19.91 2.39
N ILE A 332 7.70 19.71 2.90
CA ILE A 332 6.45 20.04 2.21
C ILE A 332 6.42 21.54 1.86
N GLU A 333 6.64 22.42 2.84
CA GLU A 333 6.63 23.87 2.67
C GLU A 333 7.70 24.38 1.68
N SER A 334 8.80 23.64 1.53
CA SER A 334 9.94 24.06 0.71
C SER A 334 9.86 23.59 -0.75
N TYR A 335 9.19 22.47 -1.01
CA TYR A 335 9.25 21.77 -2.29
C TYR A 335 7.89 21.53 -2.96
N THR A 336 6.80 21.91 -2.32
CA THR A 336 5.45 21.70 -2.85
C THR A 336 4.61 22.97 -2.77
N ASP A 337 3.55 23.03 -3.58
CA ASP A 337 2.64 24.18 -3.64
C ASP A 337 1.31 23.92 -2.90
N ILE A 338 1.07 22.68 -2.47
CA ILE A 338 -0.14 22.30 -1.74
C ILE A 338 0.14 22.27 -0.24
N PRO A 339 -0.84 22.61 0.61
CA PRO A 339 -0.62 22.63 2.04
C PRO A 339 -0.63 21.22 2.63
N TYR A 340 -0.21 21.08 3.88
CA TYR A 340 -0.50 19.91 4.70
C TYR A 340 -1.59 20.22 5.75
N ARG A 341 -2.17 19.17 6.31
CA ARG A 341 -3.03 19.19 7.49
C ARG A 341 -2.62 18.08 8.41
N THR A 342 -2.64 18.35 9.71
CA THR A 342 -2.26 17.39 10.75
C THR A 342 -3.49 16.82 11.43
N GLY A 343 -3.42 15.56 11.86
CA GLY A 343 -4.52 14.90 12.57
C GLY A 343 -4.16 13.51 13.04
N ASN A 344 -5.06 12.91 13.81
CA ASN A 344 -4.89 11.55 14.29
C ASN A 344 -5.30 10.53 13.23
N PHE A 345 -4.45 9.51 13.05
CA PHE A 345 -4.64 8.43 12.10
C PHE A 345 -5.04 7.13 12.81
N GLY A 346 -4.81 7.05 14.13
CA GLY A 346 -5.13 5.89 14.93
C GLY A 346 -3.96 4.93 15.10
N TYR A 347 -4.14 3.96 16.00
CA TYR A 347 -3.12 2.96 16.29
C TYR A 347 -2.89 2.04 15.08
N ALA A 348 -1.63 1.66 14.85
CA ALA A 348 -1.25 0.71 13.78
C ALA A 348 -1.84 1.08 12.42
N ALA A 349 -1.83 2.37 12.06
CA ALA A 349 -2.46 2.85 10.85
C ALA A 349 -1.71 2.47 9.56
N SER A 350 -0.39 2.22 9.64
CA SER A 350 0.45 1.72 8.54
C SER A 350 1.85 1.36 9.09
N ASP A 351 2.80 1.00 8.22
CA ASP A 351 4.12 0.45 8.58
C ASP A 351 5.02 1.36 9.44
N HIS A 352 4.77 2.68 9.45
CA HIS A 352 5.46 3.63 10.34
C HIS A 352 5.36 3.21 11.82
N GLY A 353 4.28 2.52 12.20
CA GLY A 353 4.07 2.00 13.55
C GLY A 353 5.10 0.93 13.92
N SER A 354 5.55 0.11 12.97
CA SER A 354 6.55 -0.94 13.18
C SER A 354 7.92 -0.36 13.54
N ALA A 355 8.31 0.75 12.89
CA ALA A 355 9.51 1.52 13.24
C ALA A 355 9.37 2.14 14.64
N ASN A 356 8.25 2.83 14.90
CA ASN A 356 7.98 3.51 16.17
C ASN A 356 8.03 2.54 17.36
N LYS A 357 7.35 1.38 17.23
CA LYS A 357 7.33 0.30 18.24
C LYS A 357 8.74 -0.21 18.57
N ASN A 358 9.65 -0.20 17.61
CA ASN A 358 11.04 -0.62 17.79
C ASN A 358 11.97 0.51 18.26
N GLY A 359 11.43 1.68 18.65
CA GLY A 359 12.22 2.81 19.14
C GLY A 359 12.88 3.66 18.04
N PHE A 360 12.52 3.43 16.79
CA PHE A 360 13.03 4.18 15.64
C PHE A 360 12.08 5.34 15.28
N PRO A 361 12.62 6.53 14.95
CA PRO A 361 11.77 7.63 14.56
C PRO A 361 11.01 7.37 13.27
N SER A 362 9.72 7.71 13.25
CA SER A 362 8.90 7.59 12.06
C SER A 362 7.95 8.76 11.87
N ALA A 363 7.64 9.08 10.63
CA ALA A 363 6.64 10.04 10.21
C ALA A 363 5.73 9.37 9.18
N PHE A 364 4.46 9.74 9.20
CA PHE A 364 3.47 9.15 8.30
C PHE A 364 2.68 10.24 7.60
N MET A 365 2.60 10.12 6.28
CA MET A 365 1.74 10.94 5.46
C MET A 365 0.87 10.10 4.53
N MET A 366 -0.35 10.58 4.33
CA MET A 366 -1.31 10.06 3.36
C MET A 366 -1.75 11.21 2.44
N GLU A 367 -2.43 10.84 1.37
CA GLU A 367 -3.06 11.73 0.41
C GLU A 367 -4.03 12.77 0.99
N ALA A 368 -4.57 12.54 2.18
CA ALA A 368 -5.37 13.48 2.96
C ALA A 368 -5.50 12.98 4.41
N LEU A 369 -6.11 13.77 5.29
CA LEU A 369 -6.52 13.25 6.60
C LEU A 369 -7.58 12.14 6.45
N PRO A 370 -7.60 11.11 7.31
CA PRO A 370 -8.55 9.99 7.22
C PRO A 370 -10.02 10.43 7.13
N GLN A 371 -10.41 11.50 7.83
CA GLN A 371 -11.77 12.04 7.78
C GLN A 371 -12.15 12.65 6.41
N SER A 372 -11.20 12.76 5.48
CA SER A 372 -11.39 13.16 4.07
C SER A 372 -11.45 11.97 3.11
N LEU A 373 -11.07 10.79 3.59
CA LEU A 373 -11.05 9.54 2.83
C LEU A 373 -12.28 8.68 3.09
N GLU A 374 -13.09 9.05 4.10
CA GLU A 374 -14.43 8.51 4.33
C GLU A 374 -15.35 8.81 3.14
N THR A 375 -15.34 7.93 2.15
CA THR A 375 -16.21 8.02 0.97
C THR A 375 -17.44 7.14 1.13
N LYS A 376 -18.54 7.53 0.47
CA LYS A 376 -19.76 6.72 0.43
C LYS A 376 -19.59 5.40 -0.35
N ASP A 377 -18.57 5.32 -1.21
CA ASP A 377 -18.44 4.26 -2.21
C ASP A 377 -17.53 3.09 -1.78
N ASN A 378 -16.89 3.19 -0.60
CA ASN A 378 -16.05 2.19 0.06
C ASN A 378 -15.19 1.38 -0.94
N TRP A 379 -14.33 2.10 -1.67
CA TRP A 379 -13.55 1.56 -2.77
C TRP A 379 -12.26 0.87 -2.32
N GLY A 380 -11.66 1.32 -1.20
CA GLY A 380 -10.44 0.73 -0.61
C GLY A 380 -10.63 -0.73 -0.23
N HIS A 381 -9.53 -1.48 -0.20
CA HIS A 381 -9.52 -2.93 0.06
C HIS A 381 -10.57 -3.74 -0.75
N SER A 382 -10.80 -3.36 -2.01
CA SER A 382 -11.82 -3.95 -2.86
C SER A 382 -11.42 -4.00 -4.34
N GLU A 383 -12.25 -4.64 -5.16
CA GLU A 383 -12.08 -4.67 -6.62
C GLU A 383 -12.24 -3.31 -7.31
N ARG A 384 -12.69 -2.29 -6.57
CA ARG A 384 -12.94 -0.92 -7.05
C ARG A 384 -11.79 0.04 -6.80
N ASP A 385 -10.77 -0.36 -6.07
CA ASP A 385 -9.54 0.42 -5.97
C ASP A 385 -8.77 0.30 -7.30
N THR A 386 -9.12 1.15 -8.25
CA THR A 386 -8.69 1.07 -9.65
C THR A 386 -8.04 2.36 -10.14
N MET A 387 -7.26 2.23 -11.22
CA MET A 387 -6.46 3.31 -11.84
C MET A 387 -7.22 4.60 -12.19
N ASP A 388 -8.54 4.55 -12.38
CA ASP A 388 -9.39 5.72 -12.67
C ASP A 388 -9.61 6.62 -11.46
N LEU A 389 -9.30 6.14 -10.25
CA LEU A 389 -9.34 6.91 -9.01
C LEU A 389 -8.09 7.77 -8.81
N ILE A 390 -7.00 7.49 -9.55
CA ILE A 390 -5.68 8.05 -9.28
C ILE A 390 -5.45 9.40 -9.97
N ASP A 391 -5.27 10.44 -9.16
CA ASP A 391 -4.72 11.73 -9.52
C ASP A 391 -3.19 11.70 -9.45
N PHE A 392 -2.56 11.47 -10.60
CA PHE A 392 -1.10 11.43 -10.70
C PHE A 392 -0.41 12.77 -10.43
N ASN A 393 -1.13 13.90 -10.35
CA ASN A 393 -0.51 15.14 -9.86
C ASN A 393 -0.24 15.05 -8.35
N HIS A 394 -1.15 14.44 -7.60
CA HIS A 394 -0.97 14.24 -6.16
C HIS A 394 0.13 13.21 -5.87
N VAL A 395 0.16 12.11 -6.63
CA VAL A 395 1.27 11.13 -6.60
C VAL A 395 2.62 11.83 -6.89
N ARG A 396 2.65 12.73 -7.88
CA ARG A 396 3.84 13.56 -8.15
C ARG A 396 4.20 14.43 -6.94
N ASP A 397 3.22 15.06 -6.30
CA ASP A 397 3.47 15.95 -5.16
C ASP A 397 3.98 15.17 -3.93
N HIS A 398 3.49 13.96 -3.67
CA HIS A 398 4.09 13.03 -2.69
C HIS A 398 5.51 12.59 -3.09
N THR A 399 5.77 12.40 -4.39
CA THR A 399 7.11 12.07 -4.89
C THR A 399 8.10 13.20 -4.61
N LYS A 400 7.67 14.47 -4.72
CA LYS A 400 8.50 15.63 -4.35
C LYS A 400 8.92 15.57 -2.89
N VAL A 401 7.98 15.27 -1.98
CA VAL A 401 8.26 15.13 -0.55
C VAL A 401 9.22 13.99 -0.29
N SER A 402 9.01 12.83 -0.92
CA SER A 402 9.91 11.67 -0.79
C SER A 402 11.34 11.98 -1.26
N ILE A 403 11.51 12.70 -2.37
CA ILE A 403 12.82 13.15 -2.86
C ILE A 403 13.47 14.13 -1.88
N GLY A 404 12.74 15.16 -1.45
CA GLY A 404 13.26 16.17 -0.54
C GLY A 404 13.68 15.58 0.80
N TYR A 405 12.82 14.76 1.41
CA TYR A 405 13.12 14.03 2.64
C TYR A 405 14.38 13.17 2.50
N ALA A 406 14.43 12.32 1.47
CA ALA A 406 15.53 11.40 1.24
C ALA A 406 16.84 12.15 1.00
N TYR A 407 16.83 13.19 0.17
CA TYR A 407 18.03 13.94 -0.20
C TYR A 407 18.58 14.76 0.97
N GLU A 408 17.73 15.55 1.63
CA GLU A 408 18.14 16.42 2.73
C GLU A 408 18.61 15.61 3.95
N LEU A 409 17.84 14.61 4.38
CA LEU A 409 18.19 13.86 5.60
C LEU A 409 19.36 12.90 5.38
N SER A 410 19.49 12.31 4.18
CA SER A 410 20.65 11.44 3.89
C SER A 410 21.96 12.22 3.80
N LEU A 411 21.93 13.54 3.59
CA LEU A 411 23.12 14.40 3.61
C LEU A 411 23.35 15.12 4.94
N ALA A 412 22.35 15.12 5.83
CA ALA A 412 22.43 15.75 7.14
C ALA A 412 23.51 15.11 8.02
N ARG A 413 24.13 15.93 8.88
CA ARG A 413 25.21 15.55 9.80
C ARG A 413 24.92 16.09 11.20
N ASN A 414 25.57 15.53 12.21
CA ASN A 414 25.45 15.93 13.61
C ASN A 414 24.01 15.82 14.14
N LEU A 415 23.37 14.68 13.90
CA LEU A 415 21.99 14.41 14.29
C LEU A 415 21.84 13.97 15.75
N TYR A 416 22.93 13.65 16.47
CA TYR A 416 22.95 13.23 17.87
C TYR A 416 24.16 13.77 18.63
#